data_AF-A0A822DI14-F1
#
_entry.id   AF-A0A822DI14-F1
#
_cell.length_a   1.000
_cell.length_b   1.000
_cell.length_c   1.000
_cell.angle_alpha   90.00
_cell.angle_beta   90.00
_cell.angle_gamma   90.00
#
_symmetry.space_group_name_H-M   'P 1'
#
loop_
_entity.id
_entity.type
_entity.pdbx_description
1 polymer ?
#
loop_
_entity_poly.entity_id
_entity_poly.type
_entity_poly.pdbx_seq_one_letter_code
_entity_poly.pdbx_strand_id
1 'polypeptide(L)' 'MRAATLRTINANIPLDVMYGDIDYFRKRLDFTYDPANFSGLPDYVNWLHSNGMK' A
#
# COMPACT_ATOMS: atom_id res chain seq x y z
N MET A 1 4.32 1.05 3.73
CA MET A 1 3.46 1.66 2.69
C MET A 1 2.64 2.82 3.23
N ARG A 2 1.66 2.61 4.11
CA ARG A 2 0.76 3.67 4.64
C ARG A 2 1.46 4.93 5.17
N ALA A 3 2.55 4.78 5.91
CA ALA A 3 3.31 5.92 6.43
C ALA A 3 3.95 6.79 5.32
N ALA A 4 4.30 6.21 4.17
CA ALA A 4 4.79 6.98 3.03
C ALA A 4 3.65 7.82 2.43
N THR A 5 2.50 7.19 2.17
CA THR A 5 1.28 7.85 1.67
C THR A 5 0.85 9.02 2.54
N LEU A 6 0.76 8.81 3.85
CA LEU A 6 0.35 9.87 4.78
C LEU A 6 1.34 11.04 4.79
N ARG A 7 2.64 10.78 4.69
CA ARG A 7 3.65 11.86 4.60
C ARG A 7 3.46 12.69 3.33
N THR A 8 3.19 12.06 2.19
CA THR A 8 2.93 12.75 0.92
C THR A 8 1.66 13.60 1.00
N ILE A 9 0.55 13.02 1.50
CA ILE A 9 -0.73 13.73 1.67
C ILE A 9 -0.58 14.91 2.63
N ASN A 10 0.06 14.71 3.78
CA ASN A 10 0.27 15.77 4.78
C ASN A 10 1.18 16.90 4.27
N ALA A 11 2.03 16.63 3.28
CA ALA A 11 2.84 17.63 2.61
C ALA A 11 2.07 18.37 1.49
N ASN A 12 0.78 18.10 1.30
CA ASN A 12 -0.06 18.61 0.21
C ASN A 12 0.47 18.27 -1.19
N ILE A 13 1.15 17.14 -1.33
CA ILE A 13 1.62 16.64 -2.63
C ILE A 13 0.51 15.77 -3.24
N PRO A 14 0.03 16.06 -4.46
CA PRO A 14 -0.95 15.22 -5.15
C PRO A 14 -0.44 13.79 -5.33
N LEU A 15 -1.28 12.82 -4.99
CA LEU A 15 -0.95 11.39 -5.08
C LEU A 15 -2.19 10.59 -5.45
N ASP A 16 -2.22 10.09 -6.68
CA ASP A 16 -3.34 9.27 -7.19
C ASP A 16 -3.14 7.77 -6.99
N VAL A 17 -1.89 7.29 -7.03
CA VAL A 17 -1.56 5.86 -7.04
C VAL A 17 -0.38 5.54 -6.11
N MET A 18 -0.50 4.48 -5.30
CA MET A 18 0.58 3.93 -4.51
C MET A 18 1.04 2.57 -5.05
N TYR A 19 2.32 2.47 -5.40
CA TYR A 19 2.92 1.23 -5.87
C TYR A 19 3.61 0.45 -4.73
N GLY A 20 3.54 -0.88 -4.80
CA GLY A 20 4.36 -1.81 -4.02
C GLY A 20 5.24 -2.66 -4.95
N ASP A 21 6.41 -3.06 -4.48
CA ASP A 21 7.37 -3.87 -5.25
C ASP A 21 7.29 -5.35 -4.80
N ILE A 22 8.21 -6.21 -5.22
CA ILE A 22 8.27 -7.63 -4.87
C ILE A 22 8.38 -7.93 -3.38
N ASP A 23 8.59 -6.91 -2.55
CA ASP A 23 8.74 -7.03 -1.09
C ASP A 23 7.42 -7.40 -0.39
N TYR A 24 6.27 -7.05 -0.96
CA TYR A 24 4.98 -7.47 -0.40
C TYR A 24 4.65 -8.94 -0.66
N PHE A 25 5.34 -9.61 -1.59
CA PHE A 25 5.10 -11.01 -1.91
C PHE A 25 5.61 -11.97 -0.84
N ARG A 26 4.87 -13.05 -0.59
CA ARG A 26 5.36 -14.14 0.26
C ARG A 26 6.49 -14.85 -0.47
N LYS A 27 7.73 -14.67 0.01
CA LYS A 27 8.92 -15.29 -0.59
C LYS A 27 9.08 -14.98 -2.09
N ARG A 28 8.65 -13.79 -2.55
CA ARG A 28 8.68 -13.38 -3.98
C ARG A 28 7.87 -14.29 -4.92
N LEU A 29 6.85 -14.95 -4.41
CA LEU A 29 5.92 -15.74 -5.23
C LEU A 29 4.79 -14.85 -5.74
N ASP A 30 4.55 -14.89 -7.05
CA ASP A 30 3.43 -14.18 -7.67
C ASP A 30 2.09 -14.61 -7.06
N PHE A 31 1.13 -13.67 -7.05
CA PHE A 31 -0.22 -13.87 -6.49
C PHE A 31 -0.26 -14.22 -5.00
N THR A 32 0.80 -13.88 -4.26
CA THR A 32 0.85 -14.00 -2.81
C THR A 32 1.16 -12.67 -2.15
N TYR A 33 0.80 -12.51 -0.89
CA TYR A 33 1.37 -11.46 -0.04
C TYR A 33 1.87 -12.06 1.27
N ASP A 34 2.88 -11.44 1.89
CA ASP A 34 3.44 -11.87 3.16
C ASP A 34 2.55 -11.43 4.34
N PRO A 35 1.81 -12.33 4.99
CA PRO A 35 0.89 -11.96 6.06
C PRO A 35 1.60 -11.55 7.36
N ALA A 36 2.89 -11.86 7.52
CA ALA A 36 3.64 -11.45 8.71
C ALA A 36 4.09 -9.99 8.60
N ASN A 37 4.66 -9.62 7.46
CA ASN A 37 5.18 -8.28 7.22
C ASN A 37 4.11 -7.30 6.67
N PHE A 38 3.06 -7.83 6.03
CA PHE A 38 2.01 -7.07 5.34
C PHE A 38 0.59 -7.50 5.77
N SER A 39 0.41 -7.86 7.05
CA SER A 39 -0.89 -8.27 7.64
C SER A 39 -2.05 -7.29 7.38
N GLY A 40 -1.77 -5.99 7.36
CA GLY A 40 -2.76 -4.93 7.12
C GLY A 40 -2.89 -4.49 5.66
N LEU A 41 -2.31 -5.21 4.69
CA LEU A 41 -2.33 -4.82 3.28
C LEU A 41 -3.76 -4.75 2.70
N PRO A 42 -4.67 -5.72 2.96
CA PRO A 42 -6.04 -5.63 2.44
C PRO A 42 -6.79 -4.39 2.96
N ASP A 43 -6.70 -4.10 4.26
CA ASP A 43 -7.34 -2.93 4.86
C ASP A 43 -6.75 -1.62 4.34
N TYR A 44 -5.44 -1.60 4.10
CA TYR A 44 -4.76 -0.45 3.53
C TYR A 44 -5.21 -0.18 2.08
N VAL A 45 -5.36 -1.21 1.25
CA VAL A 45 -5.89 -1.07 -0.13
C VAL A 45 -7.34 -0.58 -0.11
N ASN A 46 -8.18 -1.13 0.78
CA ASN A 46 -9.56 -0.65 0.94
C ASN A 46 -9.60 0.83 1.35
N TRP A 47 -8.71 1.24 2.25
CA TRP A 47 -8.57 2.64 2.65
C TRP A 47 -8.09 3.53 1.49
N LEU A 48 -7.18 3.07 0.62
CA LEU A 48 -6.79 3.83 -0.59
C LEU A 48 -8.01 4.10 -1.48
N HIS A 49 -8.76 3.05 -1.80
CA HIS A 49 -9.95 3.15 -2.64
C HIS A 49 -11.03 4.06 -2.02
N SER A 50 -11.26 3.99 -0.71
CA SER A 50 -12.23 4.87 -0.04
C SER A 50 -11.86 6.35 -0.09
N ASN A 51 -10.58 6.67 -0.34
CA ASN A 51 -10.07 8.03 -0.51
C ASN A 51 -9.86 8.41 -1.97
N GLY A 52 -10.38 7.62 -2.93
CA GLY A 52 -10.26 7.90 -4.37
C GLY A 52 -8.89 7.60 -4.98
N MET A 53 -7.96 7.01 -4.21
CA MET A 53 -6.65 6.60 -4.67
C MET A 53 -6.67 5.17 -5.23
N LYS A 54 -5.62 4.80 -5.96
CA LYS A 54 -5.38 3.44 -6.47
C LYS A 54 -4.10 2.83 -5.91
#